data_AF-A0A3Q1GMN9-F1
#
_entry.id   AF-A0A3Q1GMN9-F1
#
_cell.length_a   1.000
_cell.length_b   1.000
_cell.length_c   1.000
_cell.angle_alpha   90.00
_cell.angle_beta   90.00
_cell.angle_gamma   90.00
#
_symmetry.space_group_name_H-M   'P 1'
#
loop_
_entity.id
_entity.type
_entity.pdbx_description
1 polymer ?
#
loop_
_entity_poly.entity_id
_entity_poly.type
_entity_poly.pdbx_seq_one_letter_code
_entity_poly.pdbx_strand_id
1 'polypeptide(L)'
;MSLVFLVCAGTENKLSTLSDLEQQYRTLRKYYENCEVVMGNLEITSIDRSRDLTFLRSIREVTGYVLVALNQFDYLPLENLRIIRGTKLYEDRYSLAVFLNYRRDGNFGLVLPLFSTEILSGGVYVDQNKFLCHADTIHWQDIVKNPKIHPVVVPTNSSVTCQKCHRSCNGRCWGPKADQCQSLTKTVCAEQCDGRCFGPYVSDCCHRECAGGCYGPKDTDCFACTNFNDSGACVTQCPQPFVYSPTTFQLEHNPRAKYTYGAFCVKKCPHNFVVDHSSCVRACPSNKMEVEDNRVKMCIPCTDICPKGKPQTGFAKTQALKNTILLKTIYFGLRQSYIGTKKESKKHLWNSPWNP
;
A
#
# COMPACT_ATOMS: atom_id res chain seq x y z
N MET A 1 -7.84 -14.13 24.48
CA MET A 1 -8.14 -12.85 23.82
C MET A 1 -8.07 -13.05 22.32
N SER A 2 -9.17 -12.97 21.60
CA SER A 2 -9.13 -12.93 20.13
C SER A 2 -8.52 -11.58 19.73
N LEU A 3 -7.40 -11.58 19.00
CA LEU A 3 -6.88 -10.38 18.36
C LEU A 3 -7.92 -9.89 17.35
N VAL A 4 -8.68 -8.85 17.73
CA VAL A 4 -9.54 -8.13 16.80
C VAL A 4 -8.66 -7.08 16.15
N PHE A 5 -8.12 -7.39 14.98
CA PHE A 5 -7.47 -6.38 14.15
C PHE A 5 -8.46 -5.24 13.89
N LEU A 6 -8.05 -4.01 14.13
CA LEU A 6 -8.88 -2.83 13.84
C LEU A 6 -8.79 -2.53 12.34
N VAL A 7 -9.86 -2.88 11.63
CA VAL A 7 -9.96 -2.75 10.17
C VAL A 7 -10.66 -1.44 9.83
N CYS A 8 -10.10 -0.68 8.91
CA CYS A 8 -10.71 0.52 8.34
C CYS A 8 -10.83 0.41 6.82
N ALA A 9 -11.77 1.15 6.24
CA ALA A 9 -11.90 1.27 4.79
C ALA A 9 -10.89 2.29 4.25
N GLY A 10 -10.26 1.96 3.12
CA GLY A 10 -9.41 2.89 2.37
C GLY A 10 -10.21 3.87 1.50
N THR A 11 -9.50 4.72 0.77
CA THR A 11 -10.09 5.73 -0.13
C THR A 11 -9.74 5.46 -1.60
N GLU A 12 -10.46 6.12 -2.52
CA GLU A 12 -10.23 6.03 -3.97
C GLU A 12 -10.26 7.41 -4.65
N ASN A 13 -9.82 8.44 -3.93
CA ASN A 13 -9.87 9.84 -4.36
C ASN A 13 -8.68 10.21 -5.26
N LYS A 14 -7.62 9.39 -5.33
CA LYS A 14 -6.37 9.68 -6.05
C LYS A 14 -5.80 11.05 -5.65
N LEU A 15 -5.81 12.02 -6.57
CA LEU A 15 -5.33 13.40 -6.37
C LEU A 15 -6.48 14.42 -6.26
N SER A 16 -7.73 13.96 -6.24
CA SER A 16 -8.87 14.84 -6.01
C SER A 16 -8.83 15.35 -4.58
N THR A 17 -8.54 16.64 -4.42
CA THR A 17 -8.50 17.31 -3.13
C THR A 17 -9.87 17.88 -2.78
N LEU A 18 -10.23 17.84 -1.49
CA LEU A 18 -11.34 18.67 -1.02
C LEU A 18 -10.94 20.14 -1.13
N SER A 19 -11.90 21.03 -1.35
CA SER A 19 -11.64 22.47 -1.38
C SER A 19 -11.15 23.01 -0.03
N ASP A 20 -11.41 22.29 1.06
CA ASP A 20 -10.98 22.61 2.41
C ASP A 20 -9.95 21.58 2.93
N LEU A 21 -8.71 22.04 3.10
CA LEU A 21 -7.58 21.25 3.60
C LEU A 21 -7.74 20.83 5.07
N GLU A 22 -8.43 21.63 5.89
CA GLU A 22 -8.73 21.27 7.28
C GLU A 22 -9.69 20.08 7.31
N GLN A 23 -10.76 20.14 6.53
CA GLN A 23 -11.73 19.06 6.42
C GLN A 23 -11.10 17.78 5.84
N GLN A 24 -10.18 17.91 4.89
CA GLN A 24 -9.40 16.79 4.35
C GLN A 24 -8.58 16.09 5.44
N TYR A 25 -7.83 16.86 6.24
CA TYR A 25 -7.07 16.30 7.36
C TYR A 25 -7.98 15.64 8.42
N ARG A 26 -9.09 16.28 8.80
CA ARG A 26 -10.05 15.71 9.77
C ARG A 26 -10.65 14.40 9.28
N THR A 27 -10.96 14.33 7.99
CA THR A 27 -11.46 13.12 7.35
C THR A 27 -10.38 12.04 7.37
N LEU A 28 -9.15 12.34 6.94
CA LEU A 28 -8.03 11.40 7.00
C LEU A 28 -7.85 10.80 8.41
N ARG A 29 -7.80 11.67 9.42
CA ARG A 29 -7.67 11.23 10.82
C ARG A 29 -8.83 10.34 11.24
N LYS A 30 -10.07 10.75 10.98
CA LYS A 30 -11.27 9.98 11.35
C LYS A 30 -11.29 8.58 10.72
N TYR A 31 -10.77 8.42 9.50
CA TYR A 31 -10.76 7.13 8.81
C TYR A 31 -9.71 6.17 9.36
N TYR A 32 -8.54 6.70 9.76
CA TYR A 32 -7.36 5.88 10.07
C TYR A 32 -6.95 5.89 11.55
N GLU A 33 -7.65 6.63 12.42
CA GLU A 33 -7.40 6.61 13.86
C GLU A 33 -7.63 5.20 14.44
N ASN A 34 -6.58 4.66 15.07
CA ASN A 34 -6.51 3.29 15.60
C ASN A 34 -6.70 2.19 14.53
N CYS A 35 -6.47 2.48 13.25
CA CYS A 35 -6.53 1.46 12.21
C CYS A 35 -5.21 0.66 12.11
N GLU A 36 -5.30 -0.66 12.03
CA GLU A 36 -4.17 -1.55 11.78
C GLU A 36 -4.16 -2.09 10.35
N VAL A 37 -5.34 -2.29 9.75
CA VAL A 37 -5.50 -2.87 8.41
C VAL A 37 -6.38 -1.97 7.56
N VAL A 38 -5.83 -1.43 6.48
CA VAL A 38 -6.56 -0.64 5.49
C VAL A 38 -7.10 -1.55 4.40
N MET A 39 -8.42 -1.75 4.38
CA MET A 39 -9.15 -2.43 3.30
C MET A 39 -9.40 -1.47 2.14
N GLY A 40 -8.49 -1.46 1.17
CA GLY A 40 -8.48 -0.54 0.04
C GLY A 40 -7.15 0.20 -0.03
N ASN A 41 -7.17 1.45 -0.48
CA ASN A 41 -5.96 2.24 -0.69
C ASN A 41 -5.75 3.22 0.47
N LEU A 42 -4.49 3.44 0.83
CA LEU A 42 -4.07 4.48 1.76
C LEU A 42 -3.61 5.69 0.95
N GLU A 43 -4.41 6.74 0.91
CA GLU A 43 -4.10 7.97 0.17
C GLU A 43 -3.85 9.12 1.15
N ILE A 44 -2.60 9.57 1.19
CA ILE A 44 -2.14 10.68 2.02
C ILE A 44 -1.76 11.80 1.05
N THR A 45 -2.70 12.71 0.85
CA THR A 45 -2.54 13.81 -0.09
C THR A 45 -2.82 15.16 0.55
N SER A 46 -2.14 16.19 0.06
CA SER A 46 -2.37 17.60 0.41
C SER A 46 -2.39 17.88 1.91
N ILE A 47 -1.51 17.22 2.68
CA ILE A 47 -1.38 17.43 4.11
C ILE A 47 -0.32 18.51 4.39
N ASP A 48 -0.74 19.51 5.16
CA ASP A 48 0.12 20.59 5.63
C ASP A 48 1.14 20.14 6.68
N ARG A 49 2.23 20.91 6.82
CA ARG A 49 3.35 20.60 7.71
C ARG A 49 2.99 20.51 9.19
N SER A 50 2.07 21.34 9.67
CA SER A 50 1.71 21.44 11.10
C SER A 50 0.81 20.30 11.60
N ARG A 51 0.44 19.37 10.71
CA ARG A 51 -0.50 18.30 11.01
C ARG A 51 0.20 17.13 11.70
N ASP A 52 -0.48 16.58 12.69
CA ASP A 52 -0.02 15.39 13.39
C ASP A 52 -0.51 14.14 12.66
N LEU A 53 0.43 13.30 12.21
CA LEU A 53 0.13 12.05 11.50
C LEU A 53 0.39 10.81 12.36
N THR A 54 0.67 10.96 13.66
CA THR A 54 1.02 9.83 14.54
C THR A 54 -0.03 8.73 14.61
N PHE A 55 -1.30 9.05 14.34
CA PHE A 55 -2.37 8.05 14.23
C PHE A 55 -2.15 7.00 13.13
N LEU A 56 -1.29 7.27 12.14
CA LEU A 56 -0.92 6.31 11.10
C LEU A 56 0.05 5.23 11.58
N ARG A 57 0.71 5.41 12.75
CA ARG A 57 1.68 4.46 13.29
C ARG A 57 1.10 3.07 13.52
N SER A 58 -0.20 2.95 13.77
CA SER A 58 -0.84 1.65 14.02
C SER A 58 -0.99 0.82 12.74
N ILE A 59 -0.93 1.44 11.55
CA ILE A 59 -1.15 0.76 10.28
C ILE A 59 -0.02 -0.24 10.03
N ARG A 60 -0.41 -1.50 9.81
CA ARG A 60 0.47 -2.64 9.55
C ARG A 60 0.30 -3.20 8.15
N GLU A 61 -0.89 -3.09 7.59
CA GLU A 61 -1.22 -3.69 6.29
C GLU A 61 -2.13 -2.77 5.46
N VAL A 62 -1.81 -2.65 4.17
CA VAL A 62 -2.65 -1.98 3.17
C VAL A 62 -2.95 -2.98 2.04
N THR A 63 -4.22 -3.24 1.77
CA THR A 63 -4.58 -4.26 0.77
C THR A 63 -4.48 -3.74 -0.68
N GLY A 64 -4.77 -2.46 -0.92
CA GLY A 64 -4.62 -1.80 -2.22
C GLY A 64 -3.23 -1.21 -2.42
N TYR A 65 -3.18 0.07 -2.82
CA TYR A 65 -1.95 0.84 -2.95
C TYR A 65 -1.77 1.89 -1.84
N VAL A 66 -0.55 2.40 -1.70
CA VAL A 66 -0.19 3.54 -0.87
C VAL A 66 0.20 4.71 -1.78
N LEU A 67 -0.51 5.83 -1.66
CA LEU A 67 -0.25 7.07 -2.38
C LEU A 67 0.13 8.17 -1.40
N VAL A 68 1.31 8.75 -1.58
CA VAL A 68 1.82 9.89 -0.80
C VAL A 68 2.18 11.00 -1.76
N ALA A 69 1.30 11.99 -1.91
CA ALA A 69 1.50 13.04 -2.90
C ALA A 69 1.06 14.43 -2.46
N LEU A 70 1.74 15.47 -2.96
CA LEU A 70 1.39 16.88 -2.71
C LEU A 70 1.45 17.28 -1.22
N ASN A 71 2.24 16.59 -0.40
CA ASN A 71 2.33 16.87 1.03
C ASN A 71 3.47 17.84 1.37
N GLN A 72 3.36 18.48 2.54
CA GLN A 72 4.34 19.45 3.06
C GLN A 72 4.94 19.06 4.40
N PHE A 73 4.58 17.91 4.97
CA PHE A 73 5.15 17.40 6.22
C PHE A 73 6.52 16.73 6.00
N ASP A 74 7.31 16.67 7.06
CA ASP A 74 8.71 16.22 7.00
C ASP A 74 8.86 14.71 7.27
N TYR A 75 7.90 14.10 7.98
CA TYR A 75 7.97 12.70 8.39
C TYR A 75 6.63 11.99 8.21
N LEU A 76 6.65 10.81 7.56
CA LEU A 76 5.49 9.93 7.45
C LEU A 76 5.60 8.77 8.44
N PRO A 77 4.83 8.74 9.54
CA PRO A 77 5.00 7.74 10.59
C PRO A 77 4.32 6.41 10.25
N LEU A 78 4.84 5.68 9.26
CA LEU A 78 4.39 4.34 8.84
C LEU A 78 5.37 3.22 9.26
N GLU A 79 6.02 3.39 10.40
CA GLU A 79 7.08 2.48 10.90
C GLU A 79 6.61 1.02 11.08
N ASN A 80 5.32 0.81 11.33
CA ASN A 80 4.74 -0.53 11.52
C ASN A 80 4.19 -1.14 10.23
N LEU A 81 4.22 -0.44 9.09
CA LEU A 81 3.72 -0.96 7.83
C LEU A 81 4.60 -2.12 7.36
N ARG A 82 4.04 -3.33 7.38
CA ARG A 82 4.75 -4.58 7.03
C ARG A 82 4.43 -5.06 5.62
N ILE A 83 3.27 -4.71 5.06
CA ILE A 83 2.87 -5.24 3.77
C ILE A 83 1.92 -4.31 2.99
N ILE A 84 2.18 -4.19 1.70
CA ILE A 84 1.28 -3.60 0.70
C ILE A 84 0.93 -4.70 -0.30
N ARG A 85 -0.35 -5.12 -0.35
CA ARG A 85 -0.74 -6.28 -1.16
C ARG A 85 -0.88 -5.96 -2.64
N GLY A 86 -1.30 -4.73 -2.99
CA GLY A 86 -1.48 -4.33 -4.39
C GLY A 86 -2.65 -5.03 -5.09
N THR A 87 -3.76 -5.29 -4.38
CA THR A 87 -5.00 -5.79 -5.01
C THR A 87 -5.62 -4.77 -5.96
N LYS A 88 -5.34 -3.48 -5.71
CA LYS A 88 -5.57 -2.35 -6.61
C LYS A 88 -4.28 -1.58 -6.77
N LEU A 89 -4.03 -1.05 -7.96
CA LEU A 89 -2.81 -0.32 -8.29
C LEU A 89 -3.13 1.13 -8.69
N TYR A 90 -2.27 2.05 -8.28
CA TYR A 90 -2.30 3.43 -8.75
C TYR A 90 -1.84 3.49 -10.21
N GLU A 91 -2.66 4.11 -11.06
CA GLU A 91 -2.48 4.15 -12.52
C GLU A 91 -2.19 2.76 -13.12
N ASP A 92 -2.86 1.74 -12.56
CA ASP A 92 -2.79 0.33 -12.95
C ASP A 92 -1.37 -0.29 -12.93
N ARG A 93 -0.42 0.37 -12.26
CA ARG A 93 1.00 -0.03 -12.28
C ARG A 93 1.68 -0.06 -10.93
N TYR A 94 1.34 0.85 -10.02
CA TYR A 94 2.12 1.08 -8.80
C TYR A 94 1.33 0.75 -7.55
N SER A 95 1.93 0.01 -6.63
CA SER A 95 1.38 -0.22 -5.29
C SER A 95 1.95 0.77 -4.27
N LEU A 96 3.09 1.39 -4.57
CA LEU A 96 3.63 2.52 -3.83
C LEU A 96 3.91 3.68 -4.79
N ALA A 97 3.27 4.82 -4.56
CA ALA A 97 3.49 6.05 -5.33
C ALA A 97 3.79 7.21 -4.39
N VAL A 98 4.97 7.80 -4.50
CA VAL A 98 5.45 8.91 -3.68
C VAL A 98 5.97 10.02 -4.58
N PHE A 99 5.27 11.16 -4.68
CA PHE A 99 5.72 12.25 -5.53
C PHE A 99 5.24 13.64 -5.11
N LEU A 100 5.98 14.67 -5.49
CA LEU A 100 5.64 16.07 -5.21
C LEU A 100 5.44 16.39 -3.70
N ASN A 101 6.17 15.70 -2.81
CA ASN A 101 6.12 15.94 -1.37
C ASN A 101 7.19 16.96 -0.95
N TYR A 102 6.99 18.21 -1.33
CA TYR A 102 7.87 19.31 -0.94
C TYR A 102 7.12 20.64 -1.00
N ARG A 103 7.58 21.60 -0.19
CA ARG A 103 7.14 23.00 -0.27
C ARG A 103 8.04 23.77 -1.24
N ARG A 104 7.46 24.61 -2.10
CA ARG A 104 8.24 25.42 -3.08
C ARG A 104 9.30 26.30 -2.41
N ASP A 105 8.96 26.86 -1.25
CA ASP A 105 9.82 27.81 -0.50
C ASP A 105 10.51 27.18 0.72
N GLY A 106 10.39 25.87 0.91
CA GLY A 106 11.00 25.15 2.04
C GLY A 106 12.33 24.51 1.66
N ASN A 107 13.14 24.16 2.67
CA ASN A 107 14.38 23.37 2.54
C ASN A 107 14.26 21.95 3.13
N PHE A 108 13.03 21.46 3.30
CA PHE A 108 12.75 20.19 3.97
C PHE A 108 11.92 19.28 3.08
N GLY A 109 12.13 17.98 3.23
CA GLY A 109 11.52 16.93 2.44
C GLY A 109 11.02 15.79 3.30
N LEU A 110 10.08 15.06 2.71
CA LEU A 110 9.59 13.80 3.25
C LEU A 110 10.73 12.83 3.56
N VAL A 111 10.74 12.30 4.77
CA VAL A 111 11.51 11.11 5.16
C VAL A 111 10.57 9.90 5.16
N LEU A 112 10.97 8.83 4.47
CA LEU A 112 10.21 7.57 4.36
C LEU A 112 10.79 6.48 5.27
N PRO A 113 10.09 6.04 6.33
CA PRO A 113 10.51 4.93 7.18
C PRO A 113 9.88 3.60 6.74
N LEU A 114 10.43 2.95 5.71
CA LEU A 114 9.90 1.65 5.21
C LEU A 114 10.85 0.48 5.52
N PHE A 115 11.16 0.28 6.80
CA PHE A 115 12.25 -0.59 7.24
C PHE A 115 12.07 -2.09 6.94
N SER A 116 10.84 -2.60 6.81
CA SER A 116 10.58 -4.04 6.62
C SER A 116 9.27 -4.31 5.86
N THR A 117 8.93 -3.47 4.89
CA THR A 117 7.68 -3.58 4.14
C THR A 117 7.85 -4.51 2.94
N GLU A 118 6.93 -5.46 2.76
CA GLU A 118 6.78 -6.28 1.54
C GLU A 118 5.81 -5.60 0.56
N ILE A 119 6.13 -5.66 -0.74
CA ILE A 119 5.17 -5.35 -1.81
C ILE A 119 4.86 -6.63 -2.60
N LEU A 120 3.67 -7.19 -2.43
CA LEU A 120 3.28 -8.46 -3.08
C LEU A 120 3.02 -8.31 -4.59
N SER A 121 2.38 -7.21 -4.98
CA SER A 121 2.01 -6.89 -6.36
C SER A 121 2.12 -5.39 -6.59
N GLY A 122 2.42 -5.00 -7.82
CA GLY A 122 2.59 -3.61 -8.22
C GLY A 122 4.01 -3.08 -8.07
N GLY A 123 4.28 -2.01 -8.81
CA GLY A 123 5.57 -1.34 -8.85
C GLY A 123 5.72 -0.24 -7.79
N VAL A 124 6.88 0.40 -7.84
CA VAL A 124 7.22 1.55 -7.00
C VAL A 124 7.46 2.75 -7.90
N TYR A 125 6.80 3.86 -7.61
CA TYR A 125 7.03 5.15 -8.24
C TYR A 125 7.41 6.17 -7.19
N VAL A 126 8.67 6.57 -7.16
CA VAL A 126 9.16 7.64 -6.30
C VAL A 126 9.79 8.67 -7.23
N ASP A 127 9.18 9.83 -7.42
CA ASP A 127 9.74 10.85 -8.32
C ASP A 127 9.33 12.27 -7.89
N GLN A 128 10.07 13.28 -8.33
CA GLN A 128 9.75 14.69 -8.08
C GLN A 128 9.58 15.03 -6.58
N ASN A 129 10.33 14.35 -5.71
CA ASN A 129 10.44 14.73 -4.30
C ASN A 129 11.78 15.45 -4.12
N LYS A 130 11.77 16.78 -4.28
CA LYS A 130 12.99 17.62 -4.35
C LYS A 130 13.99 17.35 -3.21
N PHE A 131 13.48 17.10 -2.01
CA PHE A 131 14.25 16.97 -0.77
C PHE A 131 14.22 15.56 -0.17
N LEU A 132 13.69 14.56 -0.89
CA LEU A 132 13.73 13.17 -0.43
C LEU A 132 15.15 12.62 -0.59
N CYS A 133 15.69 12.06 0.48
CA CYS A 133 17.03 11.46 0.50
C CYS A 133 16.97 9.94 0.58
N HIS A 134 18.04 9.29 0.12
CA HIS A 134 18.35 7.86 0.29
C HIS A 134 17.45 6.85 -0.43
N ALA A 135 16.33 7.27 -1.04
CA ALA A 135 15.45 6.36 -1.79
C ALA A 135 16.17 5.63 -2.94
N ASP A 136 17.21 6.25 -3.51
CA ASP A 136 18.13 5.72 -4.52
C ASP A 136 19.04 4.61 -3.97
N THR A 137 19.34 4.64 -2.67
CA THR A 137 20.21 3.66 -2.00
C THR A 137 19.50 2.35 -1.66
N ILE A 138 18.16 2.34 -1.70
CA ILE A 138 17.35 1.20 -1.32
C ILE A 138 17.39 0.10 -2.37
N HIS A 139 17.60 -1.13 -1.91
CA HIS A 139 17.51 -2.31 -2.75
C HIS A 139 16.05 -2.75 -2.94
N TRP A 140 15.37 -2.12 -3.89
CA TRP A 140 13.95 -2.35 -4.16
C TRP A 140 13.61 -3.78 -4.62
N GLN A 141 14.57 -4.51 -5.19
CA GLN A 141 14.38 -5.92 -5.60
C GLN A 141 14.17 -6.86 -4.41
N ASP A 142 14.61 -6.45 -3.22
CA ASP A 142 14.33 -7.16 -1.97
C ASP A 142 12.88 -6.91 -1.51
N ILE A 143 12.37 -5.68 -1.66
CA ILE A 143 11.04 -5.26 -1.19
C ILE A 143 9.92 -5.74 -2.13
N VAL A 144 10.10 -5.56 -3.44
CA VAL A 144 9.11 -5.93 -4.45
C VAL A 144 9.20 -7.43 -4.71
N LYS A 145 8.09 -8.16 -4.55
CA LYS A 145 8.06 -9.62 -4.75
C LYS A 145 8.51 -10.02 -6.15
N ASN A 146 8.02 -9.34 -7.18
CA ASN A 146 8.31 -9.62 -8.60
C ASN A 146 8.80 -8.37 -9.37
N PRO A 147 10.06 -7.94 -9.16
CA PRO A 147 10.57 -6.69 -9.74
C PRO A 147 10.79 -6.75 -11.26
N LYS A 148 10.80 -7.95 -11.86
CA LYS A 148 10.89 -8.12 -13.33
C LYS A 148 9.59 -7.76 -14.06
N ILE A 149 8.46 -7.90 -13.37
CA ILE A 149 7.12 -7.65 -13.92
C ILE A 149 6.65 -6.23 -13.55
N HIS A 150 7.02 -5.78 -12.35
CA HIS A 150 6.55 -4.52 -11.80
C HIS A 150 7.61 -3.41 -11.90
N PRO A 151 7.26 -2.24 -12.47
CA PRO A 151 8.21 -1.16 -12.68
C PRO A 151 8.67 -0.53 -11.37
N VAL A 152 9.97 -0.28 -11.24
CA VAL A 152 10.56 0.51 -10.15
C VAL A 152 11.15 1.78 -10.77
N VAL A 153 10.51 2.91 -10.49
CA VAL A 153 10.91 4.23 -10.99
C VAL A 153 11.35 5.05 -9.79
N VAL A 154 12.66 5.22 -9.63
CA VAL A 154 13.28 6.01 -8.56
C VAL A 154 14.46 6.78 -9.14
N PRO A 155 14.53 8.13 -8.98
CA PRO A 155 15.66 8.93 -9.39
C PRO A 155 16.95 8.44 -8.74
N THR A 156 17.99 8.28 -9.54
CA THR A 156 19.33 7.87 -9.07
C THR A 156 20.15 9.03 -8.52
N ASN A 157 19.73 10.27 -8.73
CA ASN A 157 20.43 11.47 -8.27
C ASN A 157 19.45 12.38 -7.52
N SER A 158 19.74 12.63 -6.24
CA SER A 158 19.05 13.68 -5.50
C SER A 158 19.54 15.05 -5.96
N SER A 159 18.63 16.00 -6.18
CA SER A 159 18.99 17.39 -6.50
C SER A 159 19.61 18.16 -5.33
N VAL A 160 19.70 17.50 -4.16
CA VAL A 160 20.10 18.06 -2.87
C VAL A 160 21.24 17.21 -2.30
N THR A 161 22.21 17.86 -1.68
CA THR A 161 23.27 17.20 -0.89
C THR A 161 22.67 16.53 0.34
N CYS A 162 22.45 15.22 0.25
CA CYS A 162 22.04 14.38 1.35
C CYS A 162 23.26 13.95 2.18
N GLN A 163 23.05 13.70 3.48
CA GLN A 163 24.05 13.00 4.29
C GLN A 163 24.26 11.59 3.73
N LYS A 164 25.44 11.01 3.94
CA LYS A 164 25.68 9.61 3.55
C LYS A 164 25.00 8.67 4.56
N CYS A 165 24.68 7.45 4.11
CA CYS A 165 24.26 6.38 5.02
C CYS A 165 25.31 6.15 6.11
N HIS A 166 24.86 5.70 7.28
CA HIS A 166 25.77 5.24 8.31
C HIS A 166 26.65 4.09 7.78
N ARG A 167 27.91 4.02 8.25
CA ARG A 167 28.89 3.03 7.80
C ARG A 167 28.43 1.57 7.97
N SER A 168 27.59 1.28 8.96
CA SER A 168 27.05 -0.06 9.21
C SER A 168 26.01 -0.51 8.18
N CYS A 169 25.45 0.41 7.40
CA CYS A 169 24.37 0.12 6.46
C CYS A 169 24.85 -0.45 5.12
N ASN A 170 26.17 -0.60 4.92
CA ASN A 170 26.76 -1.05 3.66
C ASN A 170 26.18 -0.29 2.43
N GLY A 171 25.93 1.01 2.61
CA GLY A 171 25.40 1.89 1.57
C GLY A 171 23.90 1.83 1.33
N ARG A 172 23.10 1.07 2.09
CA ARG A 172 21.63 0.97 1.91
C ARG A 172 20.88 1.45 3.15
N CYS A 173 20.21 2.59 3.07
CA CYS A 173 19.55 3.15 4.24
C CYS A 173 18.30 3.97 3.89
N TRP A 174 17.39 4.10 4.85
CA TRP A 174 16.27 5.04 4.80
C TRP A 174 16.64 6.42 5.36
N GLY A 175 17.82 6.53 5.99
CA GLY A 175 18.33 7.74 6.60
C GLY A 175 19.78 7.59 7.11
N PRO A 176 20.39 8.67 7.61
CA PRO A 176 21.82 8.71 7.92
C PRO A 176 22.22 7.96 9.20
N LYS A 177 21.25 7.54 10.04
CA LYS A 177 21.53 6.88 11.33
C LYS A 177 21.72 5.37 11.20
N ALA A 178 22.37 4.76 12.20
CA ALA A 178 22.68 3.33 12.23
C ALA A 178 21.43 2.43 12.36
N ASP A 179 20.38 2.92 13.00
CA ASP A 179 19.07 2.27 13.13
C ASP A 179 18.21 2.43 11.87
N GLN A 180 18.69 3.17 10.87
CA GLN A 180 17.97 3.43 9.63
C GLN A 180 18.46 2.61 8.43
N CYS A 181 19.27 1.58 8.68
CA CYS A 181 19.74 0.69 7.62
C CYS A 181 18.59 -0.15 7.03
N GLN A 182 18.66 -0.44 5.73
CA GLN A 182 17.73 -1.39 5.12
C GLN A 182 18.07 -2.81 5.60
N SER A 183 17.08 -3.52 6.14
CA SER A 183 17.18 -4.96 6.40
C SER A 183 16.82 -5.73 5.13
N LEU A 184 17.63 -6.72 4.76
CA LEU A 184 17.41 -7.56 3.58
C LEU A 184 16.86 -8.91 4.02
N THR A 185 15.79 -9.37 3.37
CA THR A 185 15.08 -10.60 3.75
C THR A 185 14.82 -11.55 2.59
N LYS A 186 15.39 -11.30 1.41
CA LYS A 186 15.26 -12.18 0.23
C LYS A 186 16.58 -12.39 -0.51
N THR A 187 17.27 -11.30 -0.81
CA THR A 187 18.47 -11.31 -1.65
C THR A 187 19.71 -11.84 -0.94
N VAL A 188 19.68 -11.90 0.39
CA VAL A 188 20.76 -12.42 1.25
C VAL A 188 20.50 -13.85 1.71
N CYS A 189 19.35 -14.43 1.36
CA CYS A 189 18.95 -15.76 1.82
C CYS A 189 19.74 -16.86 1.13
N ALA A 190 19.85 -18.00 1.81
CA ALA A 190 20.34 -19.22 1.18
C ALA A 190 19.46 -19.63 0.01
N GLU A 191 20.04 -20.23 -1.04
CA GLU A 191 19.33 -20.62 -2.26
C GLU A 191 18.22 -21.66 -2.01
N GLN A 192 18.32 -22.40 -0.90
CA GLN A 192 17.33 -23.40 -0.48
C GLN A 192 16.10 -22.80 0.19
N CYS A 193 16.08 -21.50 0.49
CA CYS A 193 14.89 -20.86 1.06
C CYS A 193 13.85 -20.61 -0.05
N ASP A 194 12.62 -21.11 0.16
CA ASP A 194 11.50 -20.92 -0.76
C ASP A 194 10.97 -19.47 -0.84
N GLY A 195 11.49 -18.57 0.00
CA GLY A 195 10.94 -17.21 0.12
C GLY A 195 11.84 -16.26 0.88
N ARG A 196 11.44 -15.92 2.10
CA ARG A 196 12.11 -14.93 2.93
C ARG A 196 13.06 -15.60 3.93
N CYS A 197 13.96 -14.82 4.52
CA CYS A 197 14.84 -15.25 5.60
C CYS A 197 15.05 -14.12 6.61
N PHE A 198 15.55 -14.49 7.78
CA PHE A 198 16.00 -13.57 8.83
C PHE A 198 17.53 -13.61 9.04
N GLY A 199 18.23 -14.35 8.18
CA GLY A 199 19.67 -14.52 8.17
C GLY A 199 20.14 -15.29 6.92
N PRO A 200 21.46 -15.40 6.70
CA PRO A 200 22.01 -15.98 5.47
C PRO A 200 22.06 -17.51 5.47
N TYR A 201 21.84 -18.16 6.61
CA TYR A 201 21.95 -19.62 6.73
C TYR A 201 20.63 -20.31 6.37
N VAL A 202 20.71 -21.59 5.97
CA VAL A 202 19.52 -22.40 5.67
C VAL A 202 18.62 -22.58 6.90
N SER A 203 19.19 -22.55 8.11
CA SER A 203 18.42 -22.52 9.37
C SER A 203 17.57 -21.27 9.55
N ASP A 204 17.88 -20.20 8.81
CA ASP A 204 17.28 -18.89 8.95
C ASP A 204 16.22 -18.61 7.89
N CYS A 205 15.81 -19.64 7.14
CA CYS A 205 14.68 -19.53 6.23
C CYS A 205 13.39 -19.30 7.02
N CYS A 206 12.59 -18.35 6.54
CA CYS A 206 11.23 -18.16 7.04
C CYS A 206 10.30 -19.25 6.52
N HIS A 207 9.17 -19.42 7.18
CA HIS A 207 8.07 -20.21 6.63
C HIS A 207 7.62 -19.63 5.28
N ARG A 208 7.26 -20.48 4.31
CA ARG A 208 6.89 -20.07 2.94
C ARG A 208 5.69 -19.11 2.88
N GLU A 209 4.84 -19.13 3.90
CA GLU A 209 3.67 -18.24 4.01
C GLU A 209 4.01 -16.86 4.59
N CYS A 210 5.26 -16.63 5.03
CA CYS A 210 5.69 -15.32 5.51
C CYS A 210 5.87 -14.32 4.36
N ALA A 211 5.55 -13.07 4.63
CA ALA A 211 5.77 -11.91 3.77
C ALA A 211 6.66 -10.89 4.49
N GLY A 212 7.61 -10.28 3.78
CA GLY A 212 8.52 -9.25 4.31
C GLY A 212 9.67 -9.77 5.18
N GLY A 213 9.48 -10.91 5.87
CA GLY A 213 10.46 -11.52 6.76
C GLY A 213 9.79 -12.26 7.92
N CYS A 214 10.59 -12.67 8.90
CA CYS A 214 10.13 -13.37 10.09
C CYS A 214 11.12 -13.20 11.25
N TYR A 215 10.71 -13.57 12.45
CA TYR A 215 11.56 -13.67 13.64
C TYR A 215 12.07 -15.10 13.89
N GLY A 216 11.62 -16.07 13.11
CA GLY A 216 11.89 -17.49 13.27
C GLY A 216 11.27 -18.33 12.15
N PRO A 217 11.55 -19.63 12.10
CA PRO A 217 11.20 -20.49 10.97
C PRO A 217 9.72 -20.91 10.93
N LYS A 218 8.92 -20.63 11.97
CA LYS A 218 7.51 -21.06 12.04
C LYS A 218 6.58 -20.12 11.30
N ASP A 219 5.42 -20.64 10.94
CA ASP A 219 4.31 -19.87 10.35
C ASP A 219 3.72 -18.80 11.28
N THR A 220 3.98 -18.88 12.59
CA THR A 220 3.61 -17.89 13.60
C THR A 220 4.62 -16.76 13.77
N ASP A 221 5.83 -16.90 13.22
CA ASP A 221 6.93 -15.97 13.45
C ASP A 221 7.05 -14.91 12.35
N CYS A 222 6.13 -14.92 11.38
CA CYS A 222 6.14 -14.03 10.24
C CYS A 222 5.88 -12.55 10.61
N PHE A 223 6.51 -11.61 9.89
CA PHE A 223 6.17 -10.18 10.01
C PHE A 223 4.76 -9.88 9.48
N ALA A 224 4.39 -10.54 8.39
CA ALA A 224 3.06 -10.52 7.79
C ALA A 224 2.81 -11.84 7.05
N CYS A 225 1.54 -12.13 6.73
CA CYS A 225 1.17 -13.32 5.98
C CYS A 225 1.01 -13.02 4.49
N THR A 226 1.61 -13.85 3.65
CA THR A 226 1.45 -13.81 2.19
C THR A 226 -0.02 -14.00 1.80
N ASN A 227 -0.68 -15.01 2.37
CA ASN A 227 -2.07 -15.35 2.08
C ASN A 227 -2.99 -14.92 3.22
N PHE A 228 -3.23 -15.79 4.21
CA PHE A 228 -4.17 -15.53 5.29
C PHE A 228 -3.52 -15.62 6.67
N ASN A 229 -3.94 -14.73 7.57
CA ASN A 229 -3.64 -14.80 8.98
C ASN A 229 -4.77 -15.54 9.71
N ASP A 230 -4.43 -16.71 10.25
CA ASP A 230 -5.30 -17.48 11.14
C ASP A 230 -4.87 -17.32 12.60
N SER A 231 -5.34 -16.25 13.25
CA SER A 231 -5.12 -16.03 14.69
C SER A 231 -3.64 -16.01 15.09
N GLY A 232 -2.78 -15.48 14.21
CA GLY A 232 -1.33 -15.37 14.39
C GLY A 232 -0.52 -16.27 13.46
N ALA A 233 -1.06 -17.40 13.01
CA ALA A 233 -0.38 -18.30 12.08
C ALA A 233 -0.67 -17.93 10.62
N CYS A 234 0.35 -17.95 9.76
CA CYS A 234 0.19 -17.70 8.33
C CYS A 234 -0.14 -18.99 7.58
N VAL A 235 -1.32 -19.04 6.96
CA VAL A 235 -1.84 -20.22 6.27
C VAL A 235 -2.18 -19.91 4.81
N THR A 236 -2.09 -20.93 3.95
CA THR A 236 -2.44 -20.83 2.53
C THR A 236 -3.93 -20.64 2.30
N GLN A 237 -4.77 -21.25 3.15
CA GLN A 237 -6.22 -21.21 3.08
C GLN A 237 -6.80 -21.27 4.48
N CYS A 238 -7.89 -20.56 4.73
CA CYS A 238 -8.60 -20.66 6.00
C CYS A 238 -9.22 -22.07 6.18
N PRO A 239 -9.33 -22.55 7.45
CA PRO A 239 -9.95 -23.84 7.74
C PRO A 239 -11.36 -23.97 7.14
N GLN A 240 -11.54 -24.93 6.24
CA GLN A 240 -12.79 -25.11 5.50
C GLN A 240 -13.93 -25.64 6.41
N PRO A 241 -15.20 -25.33 6.09
CA PRO A 241 -16.37 -25.81 6.83
C PRO A 241 -16.53 -27.33 6.87
N PHE A 242 -16.08 -28.01 5.81
CA PHE A 242 -16.16 -29.46 5.69
C PHE A 242 -14.77 -30.03 5.40
N VAL A 243 -14.43 -31.14 6.04
CA VAL A 243 -13.16 -31.86 5.86
C VAL A 243 -13.48 -33.30 5.52
N TYR A 244 -12.76 -33.86 4.55
CA TYR A 244 -12.90 -35.26 4.18
C TYR A 244 -12.33 -36.15 5.28
N SER A 245 -13.13 -37.11 5.75
CA SER A 245 -12.73 -38.10 6.73
C SER A 245 -12.40 -39.42 6.03
N PRO A 246 -11.12 -39.85 6.02
CA PRO A 246 -10.74 -41.13 5.41
C PRO A 246 -11.35 -42.36 6.07
N THR A 247 -11.86 -42.21 7.31
CA THR A 247 -12.48 -43.31 8.07
C THR A 247 -13.91 -43.57 7.62
N THR A 248 -14.69 -42.51 7.39
CA THR A 248 -16.11 -42.60 7.00
C THR A 248 -16.30 -42.44 5.49
N PHE A 249 -15.26 -42.05 4.76
CA PHE A 249 -15.28 -41.68 3.34
C PHE A 249 -16.30 -40.57 3.03
N GLN A 250 -16.59 -39.70 4.01
CA GLN A 250 -17.58 -38.63 3.93
C GLN A 250 -16.96 -37.26 4.27
N LEU A 251 -17.68 -36.20 3.88
CA LEU A 251 -17.37 -34.84 4.29
C LEU A 251 -18.01 -34.58 5.67
N GLU A 252 -17.17 -34.34 6.67
CA GLU A 252 -17.59 -34.06 8.05
C GLU A 252 -17.45 -32.57 8.36
N HIS A 253 -18.32 -32.07 9.25
CA HIS A 253 -18.28 -30.68 9.66
C HIS A 253 -17.04 -30.39 10.51
N ASN A 254 -16.28 -29.37 10.13
CA ASN A 254 -15.07 -28.96 10.83
C ASN A 254 -15.39 -27.96 11.96
N PRO A 255 -15.22 -28.31 13.24
CA PRO A 255 -15.46 -27.38 14.35
C PRO A 255 -14.49 -26.20 14.37
N ARG A 256 -13.36 -26.30 13.65
CA ARG A 256 -12.36 -25.22 13.53
C ARG A 256 -12.58 -24.34 12.30
N ALA A 257 -13.67 -24.52 11.57
CA ALA A 257 -13.98 -23.75 10.37
C ALA A 257 -13.94 -22.24 10.63
N LYS A 258 -13.37 -21.50 9.68
CA LYS A 258 -13.33 -20.03 9.69
C LYS A 258 -13.62 -19.52 8.29
N TYR A 259 -14.20 -18.34 8.22
CA TYR A 259 -14.48 -17.63 6.99
C TYR A 259 -13.31 -16.75 6.60
N THR A 260 -13.08 -16.65 5.30
CA THR A 260 -12.09 -15.74 4.74
C THR A 260 -12.65 -14.32 4.70
N TYR A 261 -11.95 -13.37 5.32
CA TYR A 261 -12.27 -11.95 5.28
C TYR A 261 -11.02 -11.14 4.92
N GLY A 262 -10.93 -10.73 3.65
CA GLY A 262 -9.70 -10.14 3.12
C GLY A 262 -8.54 -11.12 3.26
N ALA A 263 -7.53 -10.77 4.06
CA ALA A 263 -6.37 -11.61 4.36
C ALA A 263 -6.43 -12.27 5.75
N PHE A 264 -7.61 -12.39 6.36
CA PHE A 264 -7.78 -12.92 7.71
C PHE A 264 -8.80 -14.06 7.75
N CYS A 265 -8.59 -15.01 8.67
CA CYS A 265 -9.55 -16.06 8.97
C CYS A 265 -10.39 -15.68 10.20
N VAL A 266 -11.69 -15.48 10.02
CA VAL A 266 -12.61 -15.03 11.07
C VAL A 266 -13.68 -16.07 11.38
N LYS A 267 -14.08 -16.20 12.65
CA LYS A 267 -15.14 -17.13 13.04
C LYS A 267 -16.54 -16.68 12.59
N LYS A 268 -16.74 -15.37 12.44
CA LYS A 268 -17.99 -14.75 12.01
C LYS A 268 -17.67 -13.58 11.08
N CYS A 269 -18.45 -13.42 10.02
CA CYS A 269 -18.33 -12.25 9.15
C CYS A 269 -18.78 -10.96 9.87
N PRO A 270 -18.20 -9.80 9.55
CA PRO A 270 -18.68 -8.52 10.06
C PRO A 270 -20.13 -8.23 9.62
N HIS A 271 -20.85 -7.39 10.37
CA HIS A 271 -22.29 -7.15 10.19
C HIS A 271 -22.74 -6.73 8.78
N ASN A 272 -21.89 -6.04 8.02
CA ASN A 272 -22.20 -5.56 6.67
C ASN A 272 -21.81 -6.55 5.55
N PHE A 273 -21.41 -7.77 5.90
CA PHE A 273 -20.99 -8.81 4.97
C PHE A 273 -21.93 -10.02 5.03
N VAL A 274 -21.99 -10.72 3.91
CA VAL A 274 -22.78 -11.94 3.72
C VAL A 274 -21.82 -13.11 3.54
N VAL A 275 -22.16 -14.27 4.08
CA VAL A 275 -21.38 -15.50 3.90
C VAL A 275 -21.65 -16.09 2.53
N ASP A 276 -20.62 -16.32 1.72
CA ASP A 276 -20.70 -17.16 0.53
C ASP A 276 -19.69 -18.31 0.62
N HIS A 277 -20.19 -19.54 0.70
CA HIS A 277 -19.43 -20.76 0.98
C HIS A 277 -18.51 -20.64 2.23
N SER A 278 -17.26 -20.23 2.04
CA SER A 278 -16.24 -20.09 3.08
C SER A 278 -15.62 -18.68 3.13
N SER A 279 -16.31 -17.68 2.58
CA SER A 279 -15.83 -16.29 2.49
C SER A 279 -16.88 -15.26 2.88
N CYS A 280 -16.43 -14.11 3.39
CA CYS A 280 -17.26 -12.95 3.67
C CYS A 280 -17.27 -12.02 2.44
N VAL A 281 -18.42 -11.89 1.78
CA VAL A 281 -18.59 -11.07 0.58
C VAL A 281 -19.50 -9.87 0.84
N ARG A 282 -19.34 -8.79 0.07
CA ARG A 282 -20.17 -7.58 0.20
C ARG A 282 -21.59 -7.76 -0.38
N ALA A 283 -21.72 -8.64 -1.37
CA ALA A 283 -22.96 -8.96 -2.05
C ALA A 283 -22.87 -10.38 -2.60
N CYS A 284 -24.02 -11.05 -2.69
CA CYS A 284 -24.07 -12.38 -3.29
C CYS A 284 -23.76 -12.35 -4.79
N PRO A 285 -23.13 -13.42 -5.33
CA PRO A 285 -23.00 -13.63 -6.76
C PRO A 285 -24.34 -13.57 -7.50
N SER A 286 -24.31 -13.27 -8.80
CA SER A 286 -25.52 -13.03 -9.61
C SER A 286 -26.50 -14.21 -9.69
N ASN A 287 -26.04 -15.44 -9.37
CA ASN A 287 -26.83 -16.66 -9.33
C ASN A 287 -27.28 -17.07 -7.91
N LYS A 288 -27.08 -16.21 -6.91
CA LYS A 288 -27.42 -16.44 -5.51
C LYS A 288 -28.22 -15.27 -4.94
N MET A 289 -29.01 -15.54 -3.92
CA MET A 289 -29.74 -14.53 -3.17
C MET A 289 -29.32 -14.51 -1.69
N GLU A 290 -29.39 -13.33 -1.08
CA GLU A 290 -29.14 -13.15 0.35
C GLU A 290 -30.35 -13.66 1.14
N VAL A 291 -30.10 -14.62 2.02
CA VAL A 291 -31.07 -15.14 2.97
C VAL A 291 -30.49 -14.99 4.37
N GLU A 292 -31.32 -14.57 5.32
CA GLU A 292 -30.93 -14.49 6.71
C GLU A 292 -31.42 -15.75 7.43
N ASP A 293 -30.48 -16.57 7.88
CA ASP A 293 -30.74 -17.74 8.73
C ASP A 293 -30.03 -17.55 10.07
N ASN A 294 -30.76 -17.71 11.18
CA ASN A 294 -30.22 -17.56 12.54
C ASN A 294 -29.39 -16.28 12.77
N ARG A 295 -29.83 -15.13 12.20
CA ARG A 295 -29.13 -13.83 12.22
C ARG A 295 -27.78 -13.80 11.49
N VAL A 296 -27.51 -14.79 10.66
CA VAL A 296 -26.36 -14.84 9.75
C VAL A 296 -26.88 -14.69 8.34
N LYS A 297 -26.37 -13.69 7.63
CA LYS A 297 -26.67 -13.47 6.22
C LYS A 297 -25.83 -14.43 5.38
N MET A 298 -26.47 -15.22 4.54
CA MET A 298 -25.83 -16.25 3.72
C MET A 298 -26.32 -16.16 2.28
N CYS A 299 -25.46 -16.48 1.32
CA CYS A 299 -25.79 -16.58 -0.08
C CYS A 299 -26.23 -18.01 -0.43
N ILE A 300 -27.48 -18.17 -0.86
CA ILE A 300 -27.98 -19.45 -1.35
C ILE A 300 -28.25 -19.42 -2.86
N PRO A 301 -28.02 -20.51 -3.60
CA PRO A 301 -28.39 -20.60 -5.02
C PRO A 301 -29.86 -20.28 -5.24
N CYS A 302 -30.16 -19.49 -6.28
CA CYS A 302 -31.53 -19.27 -6.72
C CYS A 302 -32.07 -20.56 -7.36
N THR A 303 -33.34 -20.90 -7.10
CA THR A 303 -34.00 -22.05 -7.74
C THR A 303 -34.30 -21.81 -9.22
N ASP A 304 -34.63 -20.57 -9.60
CA ASP A 304 -34.94 -20.18 -10.98
C ASP A 304 -34.28 -18.83 -11.33
N ILE A 305 -35.09 -17.76 -11.47
CA ILE A 305 -34.63 -16.40 -11.75
C ILE A 305 -34.33 -15.70 -10.42
N CYS A 306 -33.07 -15.30 -10.20
CA CYS A 306 -32.76 -14.49 -9.03
C CYS A 306 -33.56 -13.18 -9.07
N PRO A 307 -34.22 -12.79 -7.96
CA PRO A 307 -34.90 -11.51 -7.91
C PRO A 307 -33.90 -10.41 -8.24
N LYS A 308 -34.16 -9.65 -9.31
CA LYS A 308 -33.30 -8.51 -9.70
C LYS A 308 -33.31 -7.53 -8.54
N GLY A 309 -32.26 -7.54 -7.72
CA GLY A 309 -32.05 -6.53 -6.70
C GLY A 309 -32.12 -5.15 -7.34
N LYS A 310 -32.74 -4.19 -6.64
CA LYS A 310 -32.63 -2.78 -7.03
C LYS A 310 -31.14 -2.49 -7.22
N PRO A 311 -30.72 -1.90 -8.37
CA PRO A 311 -29.32 -1.57 -8.54
C PRO A 311 -28.89 -0.74 -7.33
N GLN A 312 -27.87 -1.22 -6.60
CA GLN A 312 -27.21 -0.38 -5.62
C GLN A 312 -26.67 0.81 -6.41
N THR A 313 -27.34 1.95 -6.32
CA THR A 313 -26.86 3.21 -6.88
C THR A 313 -25.54 3.50 -6.21
N GLY A 314 -24.48 3.29 -6.97
CA GLY A 314 -23.11 3.54 -6.55
C GLY A 314 -22.24 2.31 -6.62
N PHE A 315 -22.11 1.67 -7.79
CA PHE A 315 -20.82 1.24 -8.34
C PHE A 315 -21.00 0.91 -9.85
N ALA A 316 -20.37 1.76 -10.67
CA ALA A 316 -20.11 1.67 -12.12
C ALA A 316 -21.27 1.83 -13.13
N LYS A 317 -21.44 3.07 -13.63
CA LYS A 317 -21.41 3.42 -15.08
C LYS A 317 -21.59 4.93 -15.31
N THR A 318 -20.57 5.73 -14.97
CA THR A 318 -20.37 7.07 -15.53
C THR A 318 -18.91 7.45 -15.32
N GLN A 319 -18.11 7.34 -16.38
CA GLN A 319 -17.03 8.24 -16.83
C GLN A 319 -16.11 7.48 -17.81
N ALA A 320 -16.68 6.94 -18.88
CA ALA A 320 -15.96 6.97 -20.15
C ALA A 320 -16.15 8.39 -20.71
N LEU A 321 -15.07 9.02 -21.15
CA LEU A 321 -14.91 10.45 -21.50
C LEU A 321 -14.78 11.42 -20.31
N LYS A 322 -13.54 11.60 -19.84
CA LYS A 322 -12.84 12.90 -19.69
C LYS A 322 -11.49 12.70 -19.00
N ASN A 323 -10.57 11.97 -19.63
CA ASN A 323 -9.17 11.88 -19.17
C ASN A 323 -8.18 11.92 -20.33
N THR A 324 -8.32 12.93 -21.21
CA THR A 324 -7.30 13.24 -22.23
C THR A 324 -6.85 14.70 -22.19
N ILE A 325 -7.27 15.50 -21.19
CA ILE A 325 -6.95 16.94 -21.16
C ILE A 325 -6.25 17.41 -19.86
N LEU A 326 -6.14 16.61 -18.80
CA LEU A 326 -5.45 17.07 -17.57
C LEU A 326 -3.93 16.75 -17.51
N LEU A 327 -3.44 15.76 -18.25
CA LEU A 327 -2.00 15.48 -18.33
C LEU A 327 -1.25 16.47 -19.24
N LYS A 328 -1.93 17.09 -20.22
CA LYS A 328 -1.31 18.14 -21.06
C LYS A 328 -1.12 19.45 -20.32
N THR A 329 -2.01 19.83 -19.39
CA THR A 329 -1.93 21.13 -18.71
C THR A 329 -0.84 21.16 -17.63
N ILE A 330 -0.60 20.03 -16.93
CA ILE A 330 0.49 19.95 -15.94
C ILE A 330 1.86 19.86 -16.63
N TYR A 331 1.97 19.14 -17.77
CA TYR A 331 3.20 19.11 -18.56
C TYR A 331 3.51 20.43 -19.30
N PHE A 332 2.50 21.20 -19.74
CA PHE A 332 2.71 22.51 -20.37
C PHE A 332 2.93 23.66 -19.37
N GLY A 333 2.35 23.59 -18.17
CA GLY A 333 2.54 24.61 -17.12
C GLY A 333 3.97 24.67 -16.58
N LEU A 334 4.68 23.53 -16.53
CA LEU A 334 6.09 23.47 -16.11
C LEU A 334 7.07 23.88 -17.22
N ARG A 335 6.67 23.81 -18.50
CA ARG A 335 7.52 24.22 -19.63
C ARG A 335 7.59 25.73 -19.84
N GLN A 336 6.59 26.50 -19.38
CA GLN A 336 6.66 27.97 -19.41
C GLN A 336 7.51 28.56 -18.28
N SER A 337 7.61 27.89 -17.13
CA SER A 337 8.46 28.36 -16.02
C SER A 337 9.97 28.19 -16.30
N TYR A 338 10.36 27.30 -17.21
CA TYR A 338 11.77 27.09 -17.62
C TYR A 338 12.23 27.97 -18.81
N ILE A 339 11.30 28.62 -19.51
CA ILE A 339 11.63 29.54 -20.63
C ILE A 339 11.69 31.01 -20.15
N GLY A 340 11.01 31.33 -19.04
CA GLY A 340 11.03 32.67 -18.44
C GLY A 340 12.39 33.12 -17.88
N THR A 341 13.23 32.20 -17.42
CA THR A 341 14.53 32.52 -16.79
C THR A 341 15.70 32.66 -17.78
N LYS A 342 15.50 32.43 -19.08
CA LYS A 342 16.54 32.68 -20.11
C LYS A 342 16.37 34.00 -20.87
N LYS A 343 15.31 34.78 -20.62
CA LYS A 343 15.06 36.05 -21.32
C LYS A 343 15.57 37.30 -20.59
N GLU A 344 16.01 37.19 -19.33
CA GLU A 344 16.53 38.34 -18.57
C GLU A 344 18.06 38.51 -18.60
N SER A 345 18.81 37.61 -19.25
CA SER A 345 20.28 37.73 -19.35
C SER A 345 20.80 38.21 -20.72
N LYS A 346 19.96 38.80 -21.58
CA LYS A 346 20.37 39.33 -22.90
C LYS A 346 19.77 40.71 -23.24
N LYS A 347 19.69 41.61 -22.26
CA LYS A 347 19.38 43.03 -22.48
C LYS A 347 20.42 43.96 -21.85
N HIS A 348 21.69 43.67 -22.11
CA HIS A 348 22.76 44.67 -22.01
C HIS A 348 23.81 44.30 -23.05
N LEU A 349 23.75 44.96 -24.20
CA LEU A 349 24.89 45.29 -25.07
C LEU A 349 24.32 45.92 -26.35
N TRP A 350 24.93 47.04 -26.74
CA TRP A 350 24.74 47.86 -27.96
C TRP A 350 23.74 49.01 -27.86
N ASN A 351 24.25 50.16 -27.40
CA ASN A 351 23.81 51.49 -27.83
C ASN A 351 25.05 52.34 -28.13
N SER A 352 24.90 53.22 -29.13
CA SER A 352 25.78 54.30 -29.61
C SER A 352 26.57 54.01 -30.91
N PRO A 353 26.85 55.03 -31.75
CA PRO A 353 25.86 55.73 -32.59
C PRO A 353 26.37 55.97 -34.02
N TRP A 354 25.47 56.19 -34.99
CA TRP A 354 25.85 56.84 -36.26
C TRP A 354 24.73 57.80 -36.67
N ASN A 355 25.04 59.09 -36.68
CA ASN A 355 24.41 60.06 -37.57
C ASN A 355 25.54 60.90 -38.19
N PRO A 356 25.47 61.24 -39.48
CA PRO A 356 26.53 61.93 -40.20
C PRO A 356 26.71 63.40 -39.77
#